data_AF-A0A5B7K7X4-F1
#
_entry.id   AF-A0A5B7K7X4-F1
#
_cell.length_a   1.000
_cell.length_b   1.000
_cell.length_c   1.000
_cell.angle_alpha   90.00
_cell.angle_beta   90.00
_cell.angle_gamma   90.00
#
_symmetry.space_group_name_H-M   'P 1'
#
loop_
_entity.id
_entity.type
_entity.pdbx_description
1 polymer ?
#
loop_
_entity_poly.entity_id
_entity_poly.type
_entity_poly.pdbx_seq_one_letter_code
_entity_poly.pdbx_strand_id
1 'polypeptide(L)' 'MGHCLLRCPYNPHAYYVCGTDGVTYNSECELKRKACVEAMKGNPIALAYSGRCRQHGHCE' A
#
# COMPACT_ATOMS: atom_id res chain seq x y z
N MET A 1 12.19 -15.28 -10.87
CA MET A 1 12.56 -15.06 -9.45
C MET A 1 12.21 -13.62 -9.14
N GLY A 2 11.08 -13.38 -8.45
CA GLY A 2 10.69 -12.01 -8.09
C GLY A 2 11.30 -11.66 -6.75
N HIS A 3 12.12 -10.60 -6.69
CA HIS A 3 12.64 -10.10 -5.42
C HIS A 3 11.84 -8.86 -5.06
N CYS A 4 11.00 -8.96 -4.04
CA CYS A 4 10.29 -7.80 -3.52
C CYS A 4 11.24 -6.86 -2.77
N LEU A 5 10.89 -5.58 -2.73
CA LEU A 5 11.56 -4.59 -1.90
C LEU A 5 11.51 -5.05 -0.43
N LEU A 6 12.67 -5.43 0.13
CA LEU A 6 12.76 -5.88 1.52
C LEU A 6 12.75 -4.69 2.50
N ARG A 7 13.26 -3.53 2.06
CA ARG A 7 13.34 -2.32 2.87
C ARG A 7 12.93 -1.11 2.04
N CYS A 8 12.14 -0.24 2.65
CA CYS A 8 11.82 1.08 2.13
C CYS A 8 12.67 2.11 2.84
N PRO A 9 13.28 3.08 2.13
CA PRO A 9 13.92 4.21 2.79
C PRO A 9 12.88 4.98 3.59
N TYR A 10 13.23 5.35 4.82
CA TYR A 10 12.38 6.22 5.63
C TYR A 10 12.33 7.59 4.96
N ASN A 11 11.15 7.98 4.48
CA ASN A 11 10.93 9.28 3.88
C ASN A 11 9.90 10.05 4.71
N PRO A 12 10.30 11.09 5.45
CA PRO A 12 9.39 11.86 6.31
C PRO A 12 8.35 12.65 5.51
N HIS A 13 8.58 12.86 4.21
CA HIS A 13 7.62 13.45 3.28
C HIS A 13 6.77 12.41 2.54
N ALA A 14 6.80 11.14 2.96
CA ALA A 14 5.94 10.16 2.33
C ALA A 14 4.48 10.41 2.73
N TYR A 15 3.63 10.46 1.71
CA TYR A 15 2.19 10.58 1.90
C TYR A 15 1.58 9.20 2.08
N TYR A 16 0.58 9.12 2.94
CA TYR A 16 -0.25 7.93 3.06
C TYR A 16 -0.90 7.60 1.72
N VAL A 17 -1.07 6.31 1.44
CA VAL A 17 -1.72 5.81 0.24
C VAL A 17 -2.70 4.70 0.58
N CYS A 18 -3.78 4.61 -0.18
CA CYS A 18 -4.76 3.55 -0.05
C CYS A 18 -4.50 2.46 -1.09
N GLY A 19 -4.37 1.22 -0.65
CA GLY A 19 -4.32 0.08 -1.56
C GLY A 19 -5.70 -0.35 -2.03
N THR A 20 -5.75 -1.10 -3.14
CA THR A 20 -6.99 -1.75 -3.62
C THR A 20 -7.53 -2.78 -2.64
N ASP A 21 -6.72 -3.20 -1.66
CA ASP A 21 -7.08 -4.05 -0.53
C ASP A 21 -7.84 -3.28 0.58
N GLY A 22 -8.00 -1.96 0.46
CA GLY A 22 -8.63 -1.12 1.49
C GLY A 22 -7.71 -0.82 2.69
N VAL A 23 -6.44 -1.21 2.61
CA VAL A 23 -5.41 -0.95 3.62
C VAL A 23 -4.69 0.36 3.33
N THR A 24 -4.52 1.17 4.38
CA THR A 24 -3.70 2.38 4.31
C THR A 24 -2.23 2.03 4.52
N TYR A 25 -1.39 2.43 3.58
CA TYR A 25 0.06 2.34 3.69
C TYR A 25 0.61 3.75 3.96
N ASN A 26 1.67 3.84 4.75
CA ASN A 26 2.37 5.09 5.07
C ASN A 26 3.14 5.68 3.88
N SER A 27 3.37 4.91 2.82
CA SER A 27 4.17 5.28 1.66
C SER A 27 3.84 4.39 0.46
N GLU A 28 4.02 4.92 -0.74
CA GLU A 28 4.00 4.12 -1.98
C GLU A 28 5.00 2.95 -1.94
N CYS A 29 6.16 3.11 -1.30
CA CYS A 29 7.14 2.03 -1.21
C CYS A 29 6.60 0.85 -0.41
N GLU A 30 5.93 1.10 0.72
CA GLU A 30 5.34 0.02 1.52
C GLU A 30 4.18 -0.66 0.81
N LEU A 31 3.37 0.12 0.07
CA LEU A 31 2.38 -0.44 -0.82
C LEU A 31 3.02 -1.34 -1.88
N LYS A 32 4.07 -0.89 -2.57
CA LYS A 32 4.78 -1.68 -3.60
C LYS A 32 5.41 -2.96 -3.04
N ARG A 33 5.98 -2.88 -1.84
CA ARG A 33 6.51 -4.04 -1.12
C ARG A 33 5.40 -5.06 -0.85
N LYS A 34 4.27 -4.64 -0.29
CA LYS A 34 3.14 -5.54 0.00
C LYS A 34 2.48 -6.05 -1.27
N ALA A 35 2.26 -5.19 -2.26
CA ALA A 35 1.78 -5.55 -3.59
C ALA A 35 2.61 -6.67 -4.21
N CYS A 36 3.94 -6.57 -4.16
CA CYS A 36 4.82 -7.60 -4.69
C CYS A 36 4.67 -8.94 -3.94
N VAL A 37 4.61 -8.92 -2.61
CA VAL A 37 4.45 -10.13 -1.79
C VAL A 37 3.08 -10.77 -2.00
N GLU A 38 2.02 -9.98 -2.06
CA GLU A 38 0.65 -10.49 -2.24
C GLU A 38 0.41 -10.95 -3.68
N ALA A 39 1.02 -10.30 -4.68
CA ALA A 39 1.01 -10.78 -6.07
C ALA A 39 1.61 -12.19 -6.20
N MET A 40 2.68 -12.52 -5.45
CA MET A 40 3.24 -13.88 -5.41
C MET A 40 2.29 -14.91 -4.78
N LYS A 41 1.38 -14.47 -3.92
CA LYS A 41 0.34 -15.31 -3.32
C LYS A 41 -0.92 -15.44 -4.21
N GLY A 42 -0.97 -14.73 -5.34
CA GLY A 42 -2.13 -14.68 -6.22
C GLY A 42 -3.12 -13.55 -5.92
N ASN A 43 -2.80 -12.65 -4.99
CA ASN A 43 -3.64 -11.52 -4.59
C ASN A 43 -2.93 -10.18 -4.85
N PRO A 44 -2.78 -9.74 -6.11
CA PRO A 44 -2.06 -8.50 -6.41
C PRO A 44 -2.80 -7.29 -5.83
N ILE A 45 -2.10 -6.53 -4.98
CA ILE A 45 -2.57 -5.23 -4.48
C ILE A 45 -2.03 -4.14 -5.39
N ALA A 46 -2.86 -3.17 -5.74
CA ALA A 46 -2.44 -1.97 -6.47
C ALA A 46 -2.72 -0.72 -5.62
N LEU A 47 -2.21 0.42 -6.08
CA LEU A 47 -2.57 1.72 -5.52
C LEU A 47 -4.00 2.04 -5.94
N ALA A 48 -4.91 2.23 -4.98
CA ALA A 48 -6.26 2.70 -5.25
C ALA A 48 -6.27 4.22 -5.40
N TYR A 49 -5.74 4.95 -4.41
CA TYR A 49 -5.63 6.41 -4.44
C TYR A 49 -4.59 6.91 -3.43
N SER A 50 -4.03 8.09 -3.69
CA SER A 50 -3.18 8.81 -2.75
C SER A 50 -4.02 9.36 -1.59
N GLY A 51 -3.60 9.13 -0.36
CA GLY A 51 -4.31 9.46 0.86
C GLY A 51 -4.58 8.24 1.74
N ARG A 52 -5.07 8.46 2.96
CA ARG A 52 -5.51 7.38 3.84
C ARG A 52 -6.77 6.74 3.25
N CYS A 53 -6.89 5.43 3.35
CA CYS A 53 -8.16 4.79 3.01
C CYS A 53 -9.27 5.40 3.86
N ARG A 54 -10.45 5.57 3.25
CA ARG A 54 -11.65 5.94 3.98
C ARG A 54 -11.99 4.78 4.92
N GLN A 55 -11.48 4.82 6.16
CA GLN A 55 -11.90 3.92 7.21
C GLN A 55 -13.33 4.28 7.55
N HIS A 56 -14.29 3.50 7.03
CA HIS A 56 -15.71 3.44 7.42
C HIS A 56 -16.16 4.62 8.30
N GLY A 57 -16.09 5.82 7.73
CA GLY A 57 -16.70 7.00 8.31
C GLY A 57 -18.15 6.81 8.01
N HIS A 58 -18.93 6.46 9.03
CA HIS A 58 -20.37 6.52 8.97
C HIS A 58 -20.77 7.81 8.25
N CYS A 59 -21.41 7.67 7.08
CA CYS A 59 -22.07 8.79 6.45
C CYS A 59 -23.35 9.04 7.26
N GLU A 60 -23.30 9.98 8.19
CA GLU A 60 -24.48 10.64 8.76
C GLU A 60 -24.64 12.01 8.13
#